data_AF-A0A3S9B7E8-F1
#
_entry.id   AF-A0A3S9B7E8-F1
#
_cell.length_a   1.000
_cell.length_b   1.000
_cell.length_c   1.000
_cell.angle_alpha   90.00
_cell.angle_beta   90.00
_cell.angle_gamma   90.00
#
_symmetry.space_group_name_H-M   'P 1'
#
loop_
_entity.id
_entity.type
_entity.pdbx_description
1 polymer ?
#
loop_
_entity_poly.entity_id
_entity_poly.type
_entity_poly.pdbx_seq_one_letter_code
_entity_poly.pdbx_strand_id
1 'polypeptide(L)'
;MLVEDVEEREGIWAVRIKANEVRRIKNAQSDRLLPVPDELIRLNFLEYVERPKQIGYERLFPELDSPLLKQNDPGDRFYKNFVPVVKRCMKTELWARPIHTLRHGLSDTLKQANVSEGVIEDVAGRLGNTETASRYTNPAGLSLLKLIISRYPIITDHLEPQPIRLLPWVQQNEAPPWAGKKSGDRFGDKRGRRPKKKA
;
A
#
# COMPACT_ATOMS: atom_id res chain seq x y z
N MET A 1 0.19 -4.26 -7.58
CA MET A 1 -0.21 -3.00 -8.23
C MET A 1 0.62 -2.87 -9.49
N LEU A 2 -0.01 -2.45 -10.57
CA LEU A 2 0.67 -2.19 -11.85
C LEU A 2 1.01 -0.71 -11.94
N VAL A 3 1.98 -0.34 -12.80
CA VAL A 3 2.28 1.06 -13.08
C VAL A 3 1.08 1.78 -13.70
N GLU A 4 0.33 1.08 -14.56
CA GLU A 4 -0.91 1.58 -15.17
C GLU A 4 -2.08 1.75 -14.19
N ASP A 5 -1.99 1.21 -12.97
CA ASP A 5 -3.00 1.47 -11.94
C ASP A 5 -2.89 2.94 -11.46
N VAL A 6 -1.81 3.67 -11.76
CA VAL A 6 -1.68 5.10 -11.48
C VAL A 6 -2.02 5.89 -12.74
N GLU A 7 -3.12 6.63 -12.69
CA GLU A 7 -3.68 7.35 -13.84
C GLU A 7 -4.11 8.75 -13.44
N GLU A 8 -4.04 9.69 -14.39
CA GLU A 8 -4.61 11.02 -14.23
C GLU A 8 -6.04 11.04 -14.76
N ARG A 9 -6.98 11.55 -13.96
CA ARG A 9 -8.35 11.80 -14.37
C ARG A 9 -8.77 13.20 -13.96
N GLU A 10 -9.30 13.96 -14.90
CA GLU A 10 -9.84 15.31 -14.62
C GLU A 10 -8.80 16.24 -13.94
N GLY A 11 -7.51 16.10 -14.30
CA GLY A 11 -6.42 16.88 -13.69
C GLY A 11 -5.99 16.39 -12.29
N ILE A 12 -6.47 15.22 -11.84
CA ILE A 12 -6.15 14.64 -10.54
C ILE A 12 -5.48 13.29 -10.75
N TRP A 13 -4.26 13.16 -10.25
CA TRP A 13 -3.58 11.87 -10.16
C TRP A 13 -4.26 10.95 -9.17
N ALA A 14 -4.50 9.70 -9.56
CA ALA A 14 -5.23 8.73 -8.78
C ALA A 14 -4.66 7.32 -8.95
N VAL A 15 -4.89 6.48 -7.94
CA VAL A 15 -4.61 5.06 -7.95
C VAL A 15 -5.93 4.30 -8.11
N ARG A 16 -6.04 3.56 -9.21
CA ARG A 16 -7.16 2.66 -9.47
C ARG A 16 -6.89 1.29 -8.85
N ILE A 17 -7.77 0.88 -7.97
CA ILE A 17 -7.74 -0.45 -7.36
C ILE A 17 -8.87 -1.22 -8.01
N LYS A 18 -8.55 -2.05 -9.01
CA LYS A 18 -9.50 -2.92 -9.73
C LYS A 18 -9.01 -4.37 -9.81
N ALA A 19 -9.87 -5.30 -10.19
CA ALA A 19 -9.42 -6.63 -10.60
C ALA A 19 -8.55 -6.51 -11.86
N ASN A 20 -7.45 -7.26 -11.89
CA ASN A 20 -6.61 -7.41 -13.07
C ASN A 20 -5.89 -8.77 -13.02
N GLU A 21 -5.04 -9.05 -13.99
CA GLU A 21 -4.33 -10.34 -14.13
C GLU A 21 -3.53 -10.73 -12.88
N VAL A 22 -3.14 -9.73 -12.09
CA VAL A 22 -2.23 -9.88 -10.96
C VAL A 22 -2.87 -9.60 -9.59
N ARG A 23 -4.14 -9.17 -9.55
CA ARG A 23 -4.87 -8.81 -8.34
C ARG A 23 -6.33 -9.18 -8.47
N ARG A 24 -6.82 -9.98 -7.51
CA ARG A 24 -8.26 -10.24 -7.32
C ARG A 24 -8.85 -9.20 -6.36
N ILE A 25 -10.12 -8.86 -6.56
CA ILE A 25 -10.89 -8.05 -5.61
C ILE A 25 -11.97 -8.91 -4.95
N LYS A 26 -12.30 -8.63 -3.69
CA LYS A 26 -13.23 -9.45 -2.90
C LYS A 26 -14.70 -9.20 -3.27
N ASN A 27 -15.03 -7.96 -3.64
CA ASN A 27 -16.38 -7.52 -4.00
C ASN A 27 -16.30 -6.31 -4.96
N ALA A 28 -17.41 -5.95 -5.60
CA ALA A 28 -17.46 -4.85 -6.57
C ALA A 28 -17.02 -3.50 -5.97
N GLN A 29 -17.34 -3.25 -4.70
CA GLN A 29 -16.96 -2.02 -3.99
C GLN A 29 -15.47 -1.90 -3.68
N SER A 30 -14.72 -2.99 -3.82
CA SER A 30 -13.26 -2.92 -3.77
C SER A 30 -12.68 -2.27 -5.03
N ASP A 31 -13.44 -2.22 -6.14
CA ASP A 31 -13.11 -1.42 -7.31
C ASP A 31 -13.31 0.06 -6.99
N ARG A 32 -12.20 0.80 -6.90
CA ARG A 32 -12.24 2.21 -6.52
C ARG A 32 -11.08 2.99 -7.12
N LEU A 33 -11.31 4.29 -7.24
CA LEU A 33 -10.31 5.25 -7.64
C LEU A 33 -10.01 6.15 -6.45
N LEU A 34 -8.75 6.20 -6.01
CA LEU A 34 -8.33 7.02 -4.88
C LEU A 34 -7.36 8.10 -5.36
N PRO A 35 -7.55 9.37 -5.02
CA PRO A 35 -6.60 10.40 -5.41
C PRO A 35 -5.27 10.17 -4.69
N VAL A 36 -4.18 10.42 -5.42
CA VAL A 36 -2.84 10.48 -4.83
C VAL A 36 -2.79 11.74 -3.96
N PRO A 37 -2.46 11.62 -2.66
CA PRO A 37 -2.29 12.79 -1.80
C PRO A 37 -1.24 13.75 -2.37
N ASP A 38 -1.50 15.06 -2.29
CA ASP A 38 -0.55 16.08 -2.78
C ASP A 38 0.82 15.97 -2.09
N GLU A 39 0.85 15.49 -0.85
CA GLU A 39 2.08 15.24 -0.11
C GLU A 39 2.94 14.11 -0.72
N LEU A 40 2.33 13.07 -1.31
CA LEU A 40 3.08 12.06 -2.05
C LEU A 40 3.62 12.59 -3.37
N ILE A 41 2.85 13.47 -4.03
CA ILE A 41 3.29 14.15 -5.25
C ILE A 41 4.49 15.04 -4.93
N ARG A 42 4.42 15.82 -3.84
CA ARG A 42 5.53 16.64 -3.33
C ARG A 42 6.80 15.82 -3.10
N LEU A 43 6.65 14.60 -2.59
CA LEU A 43 7.75 13.66 -2.34
C LEU A 43 8.15 12.80 -3.56
N ASN A 44 7.88 13.28 -4.78
CA ASN A 44 8.28 12.66 -6.06
C ASN A 44 7.67 11.28 -6.34
N PHE A 45 6.48 10.97 -5.81
CA PHE A 45 5.83 9.68 -6.10
C PHE A 45 5.57 9.45 -7.59
N LEU A 46 5.17 10.48 -8.35
CA LEU A 46 4.94 10.33 -9.79
C LEU A 46 6.23 10.05 -10.56
N GLU A 47 7.35 10.65 -10.14
CA GLU A 47 8.66 10.28 -10.67
C GLU A 47 8.96 8.82 -10.37
N TYR A 48 8.66 8.35 -9.15
CA TYR A 48 8.83 6.94 -8.79
C TYR A 48 8.02 6.02 -9.71
N VAL A 49 6.77 6.35 -10.05
CA VAL A 49 5.93 5.54 -10.95
C VAL A 49 6.59 5.37 -12.32
N GLU A 50 7.20 6.43 -12.85
CA GLU A 50 7.83 6.40 -14.18
C GLU A 50 9.15 5.61 -14.20
N ARG A 51 9.90 5.51 -13.09
CA ARG A 51 11.20 4.82 -13.07
C ARG A 51 11.11 3.31 -13.37
N PRO A 52 10.30 2.49 -12.66
CA PRO A 52 10.11 1.08 -13.01
C PRO A 52 9.59 0.89 -14.44
N LYS A 53 8.68 1.77 -14.88
CA LYS A 53 8.11 1.74 -16.23
C LYS A 53 9.17 1.92 -17.31
N GLN A 54 10.09 2.88 -17.13
CA GLN A 54 11.22 3.10 -18.06
C GLN A 54 12.20 1.92 -18.13
N ILE A 55 12.34 1.16 -17.04
CA ILE A 55 13.16 -0.05 -17.00
C ILE A 55 12.44 -1.24 -17.66
N GLY A 56 11.13 -1.14 -17.88
CA GLY A 56 10.30 -2.19 -18.48
C GLY A 56 9.52 -3.04 -17.48
N TYR A 57 9.40 -2.61 -16.23
CA TYR A 57 8.55 -3.28 -15.26
C TYR A 57 7.08 -2.88 -15.42
N GLU A 58 6.20 -3.89 -15.46
CA GLU A 58 4.76 -3.70 -15.35
C GLU A 58 4.32 -3.44 -13.90
N ARG A 59 5.08 -3.97 -12.93
CA ARG A 59 4.81 -3.82 -11.50
C ARG A 59 5.23 -2.44 -11.02
N LEU A 60 4.35 -1.78 -10.24
CA LEU A 60 4.71 -0.53 -9.59
C LEU A 60 5.77 -0.71 -8.50
N PHE A 61 5.77 -1.86 -7.82
CA PHE A 61 6.75 -2.23 -6.79
C PHE A 61 7.47 -3.52 -7.18
N PRO A 62 8.41 -3.48 -8.15
CA PRO A 62 9.12 -4.68 -8.62
C PRO A 62 9.85 -5.42 -7.51
N GLU A 63 10.28 -4.71 -6.47
CA GLU A 63 11.02 -5.25 -5.34
C GLU A 63 10.26 -6.27 -4.49
N LEU A 64 8.94 -6.32 -4.65
CA LEU A 64 8.03 -7.20 -3.91
C LEU A 64 7.67 -8.48 -4.68
N ASP A 65 8.02 -8.58 -5.96
CA ASP A 65 7.66 -9.68 -6.85
C ASP A 65 8.93 -10.37 -7.39
N SER A 66 8.79 -11.61 -7.84
CA SER A 66 9.88 -12.38 -8.45
C SER A 66 9.33 -13.37 -9.47
N PRO A 67 9.74 -13.29 -10.75
CA PRO A 67 9.31 -14.28 -11.76
C PRO A 67 9.81 -15.70 -11.44
N LEU A 68 10.85 -15.83 -10.60
CA LEU A 68 11.43 -17.11 -10.19
C LEU A 68 10.64 -17.84 -9.09
N LEU A 69 9.61 -17.22 -8.50
CA LEU A 69 8.77 -17.87 -7.49
C LEU A 69 7.51 -18.46 -8.12
N LYS A 70 7.18 -19.70 -7.78
CA LYS A 70 5.91 -20.35 -8.18
C LYS A 70 4.67 -19.62 -7.65
N GLN A 71 4.81 -18.96 -6.50
CA GLN A 71 3.75 -18.17 -5.89
C GLN A 71 4.37 -16.90 -5.31
N ASN A 72 3.92 -15.76 -5.80
CA ASN A 72 4.30 -14.45 -5.26
C ASN A 72 3.22 -13.98 -4.28
N ASP A 73 3.67 -13.62 -3.08
CA ASP A 73 2.88 -12.89 -2.10
C ASP A 73 3.61 -11.57 -1.80
N PRO A 74 3.32 -10.50 -2.56
CA PRO A 74 3.91 -9.18 -2.34
C PRO A 74 3.64 -8.64 -0.93
N GLY A 75 2.53 -9.04 -0.31
CA GLY A 75 2.19 -8.67 1.07
C GLY A 75 3.17 -9.27 2.07
N ASP A 76 3.36 -10.59 2.04
CA ASP A 76 4.37 -11.26 2.88
C ASP A 76 5.77 -10.71 2.63
N ARG A 77 6.13 -10.44 1.38
CA ARG A 77 7.43 -9.84 1.04
C ARG A 77 7.58 -8.43 1.62
N PHE A 78 6.55 -7.60 1.51
CA PHE A 78 6.52 -6.27 2.12
C PHE A 78 6.72 -6.34 3.63
N TYR A 79 5.98 -7.22 4.34
CA TYR A 79 6.12 -7.39 5.79
C TYR A 79 7.54 -7.79 6.21
N LYS A 80 8.18 -8.68 5.46
CA LYS A 80 9.57 -9.09 5.71
C LYS A 80 10.58 -7.95 5.57
N ASN A 81 10.31 -6.99 4.68
CA ASN A 81 11.17 -5.82 4.50
C ASN A 81 10.84 -4.73 5.54
N PHE A 82 9.55 -4.53 5.84
CA PHE A 82 9.06 -3.40 6.64
C PHE A 82 9.21 -3.60 8.16
N VAL A 83 8.86 -4.79 8.68
CA VAL A 83 8.88 -5.06 10.13
C VAL A 83 10.27 -4.85 10.77
N PRO A 84 11.39 -5.29 10.16
CA PRO A 84 12.72 -5.03 10.72
C PRO A 84 13.05 -3.54 10.85
N VAL A 85 12.63 -2.72 9.88
CA VAL A 85 12.83 -1.26 9.90
C VAL A 85 12.07 -0.64 11.06
N VAL A 86 10.78 -0.97 11.18
CA VAL A 86 9.93 -0.45 12.28
C VAL A 86 10.51 -0.83 13.64
N LYS A 87 10.96 -2.08 13.83
CA LYS A 87 11.58 -2.54 15.09
C LYS A 87 12.87 -1.79 15.43
N ARG A 88 13.62 -1.32 14.43
CA ARG A 88 14.83 -0.52 14.66
C ARG A 88 14.50 0.92 15.03
N CYS A 89 13.46 1.48 14.43
CA CYS A 89 13.06 2.87 14.65
C CYS A 89 12.22 3.05 15.93
N MET A 90 11.49 2.02 16.38
CA MET A 90 10.54 2.13 17.48
C MET A 90 10.74 1.01 18.51
N LYS A 91 10.80 1.38 19.80
CA LYS A 91 11.11 0.46 20.92
C LYS A 91 9.90 -0.27 21.50
N THR A 92 8.69 -0.05 20.97
CA THR A 92 7.43 -0.54 21.56
C THR A 92 6.86 -1.74 20.82
N GLU A 93 6.26 -2.70 21.54
CA GLU A 93 5.60 -3.90 20.97
C GLU A 93 4.24 -3.62 20.29
N LEU A 94 3.76 -2.37 20.29
CA LEU A 94 2.49 -1.94 19.69
C LEU A 94 2.32 -2.29 18.21
N TRP A 95 3.41 -2.63 17.52
CA TRP A 95 3.45 -2.88 16.07
C TRP A 95 3.35 -4.35 15.67
N ALA A 96 2.65 -5.20 16.44
CA ALA A 96 2.40 -6.60 16.04
C ALA A 96 1.59 -6.71 14.73
N ARG A 97 0.85 -5.65 14.33
CA ARG A 97 0.09 -5.56 13.06
C ARG A 97 0.15 -4.15 12.44
N PRO A 98 1.31 -3.72 11.94
CA PRO A 98 1.57 -2.31 11.69
C PRO A 98 0.70 -1.69 10.61
N ILE A 99 0.43 -2.41 9.51
CA ILE A 99 -0.41 -1.90 8.43
C ILE A 99 -1.87 -1.75 8.85
N HIS A 100 -2.39 -2.65 9.68
CA HIS A 100 -3.75 -2.51 10.21
C HIS A 100 -3.86 -1.27 11.12
N THR A 101 -2.87 -1.07 11.98
CA THR A 101 -2.82 0.12 12.85
C THR A 101 -2.73 1.41 12.04
N LEU A 102 -1.91 1.46 10.97
CA LEU A 102 -1.83 2.63 10.09
C LEU A 102 -3.17 2.94 9.41
N ARG A 103 -3.85 1.90 8.91
CA ARG A 103 -5.16 2.05 8.25
C ARG A 103 -6.25 2.48 9.23
N HIS A 104 -6.23 1.97 10.46
CA HIS A 104 -7.13 2.45 11.52
C HIS A 104 -6.80 3.89 11.93
N GLY A 105 -5.52 4.23 12.04
CA GLY A 105 -5.05 5.59 12.30
C GLY A 105 -5.59 6.57 11.28
N LEU A 106 -5.50 6.26 9.97
CA LEU A 106 -6.10 7.09 8.92
C LEU A 106 -7.61 7.34 9.16
N SER A 107 -8.35 6.27 9.48
CA SER A 107 -9.79 6.37 9.69
C SER A 107 -10.13 7.19 10.94
N ASP A 108 -9.37 7.00 12.03
CA ASP A 108 -9.55 7.74 13.27
C ASP A 108 -9.20 9.22 13.11
N THR A 109 -8.07 9.55 12.46
CA THR A 109 -7.69 10.95 12.18
C THR A 109 -8.75 11.67 11.35
N LEU A 110 -9.29 11.03 10.30
CA LEU A 110 -10.36 11.63 9.49
C LEU A 110 -11.64 11.80 10.30
N LYS A 111 -11.95 10.87 11.21
CA LYS A 111 -13.08 11.00 12.14
C LYS A 111 -12.90 12.20 13.08
N GLN A 112 -11.70 12.38 13.64
CA GLN A 112 -11.39 13.56 14.47
C GLN A 112 -11.42 14.88 13.67
N ALA A 113 -11.19 14.82 12.35
CA ALA A 113 -11.38 15.93 11.41
C ALA A 113 -12.85 16.11 10.95
N ASN A 114 -13.81 15.53 11.67
CA ASN A 114 -15.24 15.63 11.43
C ASN A 114 -15.67 15.19 10.01
N VAL A 115 -14.98 14.21 9.44
CA VAL A 115 -15.39 13.56 8.18
C VAL A 115 -16.46 12.51 8.50
N SER A 116 -17.54 12.50 7.71
CA SER A 116 -18.62 11.52 7.87
C SER A 116 -18.13 10.09 7.67
N GLU A 117 -18.65 9.15 8.46
CA GLU A 117 -18.26 7.75 8.42
C GLU A 117 -18.38 7.14 7.01
N GLY A 118 -19.47 7.39 6.28
CA GLY A 118 -19.64 6.86 4.91
C GLY A 118 -18.48 7.22 3.97
N VAL A 119 -17.98 8.46 4.03
CA VAL A 119 -16.85 8.92 3.21
C VAL A 119 -15.52 8.32 3.69
N ILE A 120 -15.37 8.08 5.00
CA ILE A 120 -14.20 7.34 5.52
C ILE A 120 -14.22 5.90 5.01
N GLU A 121 -15.39 5.27 4.94
CA GLU A 121 -15.55 3.93 4.39
C GLU A 121 -15.25 3.89 2.88
N ASP A 122 -15.62 4.92 2.10
CA ASP A 122 -15.25 5.08 0.69
C ASP A 122 -13.73 5.14 0.50
N VAL A 123 -13.03 5.98 1.28
CA VAL A 123 -11.56 6.08 1.27
C VAL A 123 -10.92 4.75 1.67
N ALA A 124 -11.45 4.11 2.72
CA ALA A 124 -10.95 2.82 3.15
C ALA A 124 -11.25 1.71 2.13
N GLY A 125 -12.33 1.80 1.36
CA GLY A 125 -12.86 0.70 0.55
C GLY A 125 -13.50 -0.37 1.45
N ARG A 126 -14.34 0.05 2.39
CA ARG A 126 -15.11 -0.81 3.30
C ARG A 126 -16.61 -0.62 3.04
N LEU A 127 -17.41 -1.65 3.30
CA LEU A 127 -18.87 -1.53 3.31
C LEU A 127 -19.27 -0.73 4.54
N GLY A 128 -19.93 0.40 4.35
CA GLY A 128 -20.64 1.07 5.43
C GLY A 128 -21.69 0.12 6.03
N ASN A 129 -21.82 0.12 7.36
CA ASN A 129 -22.77 -0.73 8.08
C ASN A 129 -24.22 -0.22 8.00
N THR A 130 -24.49 0.85 7.25
CA THR A 130 -25.81 1.48 7.14
C THR A 130 -26.51 1.10 5.82
N GLU A 131 -27.81 0.80 5.88
CA GLU A 131 -28.63 0.47 4.71
C GLU A 131 -28.57 1.55 3.60
N THR A 132 -28.45 2.82 3.98
CA THR A 132 -28.44 3.95 3.05
C THR A 132 -27.14 4.04 2.24
N ALA A 133 -25.98 3.78 2.86
CA ALA A 133 -24.67 3.83 2.20
C ALA A 133 -24.45 2.64 1.24
N SER A 134 -25.17 1.53 1.46
CA SER A 134 -25.04 0.31 0.65
C SER A 134 -25.96 0.27 -0.58
N ARG A 135 -27.04 1.06 -0.63
CA ARG A 135 -28.06 0.96 -1.69
C ARG A 135 -28.24 2.19 -2.60
N TYR A 136 -27.87 3.41 -2.19
CA TYR A 136 -28.36 4.62 -2.90
C TYR A 136 -27.35 5.74 -3.20
N THR A 137 -26.09 5.63 -2.79
CA THR A 137 -25.08 6.67 -3.05
C THR A 137 -23.94 6.15 -3.90
N ASN A 138 -23.68 6.81 -5.02
CA ASN A 138 -22.44 6.61 -5.78
C ASN A 138 -21.25 6.91 -4.87
N PRO A 139 -20.11 6.20 -5.03
CA PRO A 139 -18.88 6.53 -4.33
C PRO A 139 -18.55 8.02 -4.48
N ALA A 140 -17.99 8.63 -3.44
CA ALA A 140 -17.56 10.03 -3.50
C ALA A 140 -16.70 10.29 -4.75
N GLY A 141 -17.00 11.36 -5.47
CA GLY A 141 -16.23 11.77 -6.65
C GLY A 141 -14.77 12.08 -6.31
N LEU A 142 -13.89 12.00 -7.30
CA LEU A 142 -12.43 12.11 -7.10
C LEU A 142 -12.02 13.42 -6.42
N SER A 143 -12.66 14.54 -6.78
CA SER A 143 -12.43 15.85 -6.15
C SER A 143 -12.83 15.89 -4.68
N LEU A 144 -13.93 15.23 -4.31
CA LEU A 144 -14.35 15.13 -2.90
C LEU A 144 -13.37 14.24 -2.13
N LEU A 145 -12.98 13.09 -2.67
CA LEU A 145 -11.97 12.23 -2.03
C LEU A 145 -10.64 12.97 -1.83
N LYS A 146 -10.23 13.80 -2.80
CA LYS A 146 -9.00 14.60 -2.71
C LYS A 146 -9.10 15.60 -1.56
N LEU A 147 -10.20 16.34 -1.47
CA LEU A 147 -10.46 17.30 -0.40
C LEU A 147 -10.50 16.63 0.98
N ILE A 148 -11.01 15.40 1.06
CA ILE A 148 -11.08 14.67 2.34
C ILE A 148 -9.70 14.16 2.75
N ILE A 149 -8.94 13.59 1.82
CA ILE A 149 -7.57 13.15 2.07
C ILE A 149 -6.68 14.33 2.47
N SER A 150 -6.90 15.53 1.91
CA SER A 150 -6.15 16.74 2.29
C SER A 150 -6.45 17.25 3.71
N ARG A 151 -7.48 16.72 4.39
CA ARG A 151 -7.71 17.01 5.82
C ARG A 151 -6.79 16.22 6.74
N TYR A 152 -6.14 15.18 6.23
CA TYR A 152 -5.16 14.45 7.02
C TYR A 152 -3.93 15.34 7.26
N PRO A 153 -3.45 15.51 8.51
CA PRO A 153 -2.31 16.37 8.81
C PRO A 153 -1.05 15.95 8.05
N ILE A 154 -0.34 16.93 7.50
CA ILE A 154 0.96 16.70 6.88
C ILE A 154 1.98 16.47 8.00
N ILE A 155 2.40 15.22 8.17
CA ILE A 155 3.39 14.80 9.19
C ILE A 155 4.82 14.70 8.63
N THR A 156 5.00 15.02 7.34
CA THR A 156 6.24 14.87 6.57
C THR A 156 6.77 16.21 6.05
N ASP A 157 6.26 17.32 6.59
CA ASP A 157 6.68 18.70 6.27
C ASP A 157 8.19 18.93 6.43
N HIS A 158 8.79 18.29 7.43
CA HIS A 158 10.22 18.31 7.72
C HIS A 158 11.08 17.52 6.71
N LEU A 159 10.46 16.82 5.75
CA LEU A 159 11.16 16.06 4.72
C LEU A 159 11.23 16.86 3.43
N GLU A 160 12.45 17.08 2.94
CA GLU A 160 12.70 17.63 1.61
C GLU A 160 12.57 16.55 0.53
N PRO A 161 11.99 16.86 -0.65
CA PRO A 161 11.94 15.93 -1.77
C PRO A 161 13.36 15.51 -2.17
N GLN A 162 13.57 14.20 -2.32
CA GLN A 162 14.84 13.63 -2.78
C GLN A 162 14.66 12.95 -4.13
N PRO A 163 15.71 12.90 -4.97
CA PRO A 163 15.67 12.12 -6.21
C PRO A 163 15.34 10.66 -5.93
N ILE A 164 14.46 10.08 -6.75
CA ILE A 164 14.07 8.67 -6.59
C ILE A 164 15.28 7.75 -6.86
N ARG A 165 15.52 6.82 -5.91
CA ARG A 165 16.54 5.78 -6.00
C ARG A 165 15.89 4.41 -5.86
N LEU A 166 15.86 3.66 -6.95
CA LEU A 166 15.44 2.26 -6.91
C LEU A 166 16.53 1.39 -6.27
N LEU A 167 16.16 0.20 -5.80
CA LEU A 167 17.16 -0.76 -5.33
C LEU A 167 18.11 -1.13 -6.48
N PRO A 168 19.42 -1.32 -6.25
CA PRO A 168 20.38 -1.54 -7.32
C PRO A 168 20.00 -2.66 -8.29
N TRP A 169 19.53 -3.79 -7.78
CA TRP A 169 19.09 -4.92 -8.59
C TRP A 169 17.80 -4.66 -9.37
N VAL A 170 16.91 -3.79 -8.87
CA VAL A 170 15.73 -3.34 -9.64
C VAL A 170 16.19 -2.42 -10.77
N GLN A 171 17.09 -1.48 -10.47
CA GLN A 171 17.62 -0.56 -11.48
C GLN A 171 18.36 -1.28 -12.61
N GLN A 172 19.02 -2.41 -12.31
CA GLN A 172 19.76 -3.24 -13.27
C GLN A 172 18.88 -4.31 -13.95
N ASN A 173 17.59 -4.36 -13.63
CA ASN A 173 16.65 -5.39 -14.08
C ASN A 173 17.12 -6.83 -13.78
N GLU A 174 17.73 -7.02 -12.61
CA GLU A 174 18.25 -8.30 -12.15
C GLU A 174 17.22 -9.07 -11.32
N ALA A 175 17.47 -10.37 -11.15
CA ALA A 175 16.66 -11.19 -10.26
C ALA A 175 16.83 -10.73 -8.79
N PRO A 176 15.76 -10.76 -7.98
CA PRO A 176 15.85 -10.38 -6.58
C PRO A 176 16.86 -11.27 -5.81
N PRO A 177 17.66 -10.71 -4.89
CA PRO A 177 18.68 -11.46 -4.14
C PRO A 177 18.12 -12.54 -3.19
N TRP A 178 16.80 -12.54 -3.02
CA TRP A 178 16.04 -13.47 -2.21
C TRP A 178 15.31 -14.55 -3.04
N ALA A 179 15.32 -14.43 -4.37
CA ALA A 179 14.79 -15.46 -5.26
C ALA A 179 15.63 -16.75 -5.16
N GLY A 180 14.99 -17.91 -5.31
CA GLY A 180 15.68 -19.22 -5.32
C GLY A 180 16.16 -19.75 -3.95
N LYS A 181 16.22 -18.94 -2.89
CA LYS A 181 16.60 -19.43 -1.55
C LYS A 181 15.44 -20.17 -0.87
N LYS A 182 15.67 -21.29 -0.19
CA LYS A 182 14.61 -21.99 0.58
C LYS A 182 14.11 -21.12 1.73
N SER A 183 12.85 -21.28 2.15
CA SER A 183 12.27 -20.50 3.25
C SER A 183 12.97 -20.73 4.61
N GLY A 184 13.73 -21.84 4.74
CA GLY A 184 14.55 -22.17 5.92
C GLY A 184 15.96 -21.56 5.89
N ASP A 185 16.62 -21.54 4.73
CA ASP A 185 18.03 -21.09 4.62
C ASP A 185 18.17 -19.56 4.52
N ARG A 186 17.06 -18.83 4.45
CA ARG A 186 17.04 -17.35 4.29
C ARG A 186 17.27 -16.58 5.58
N PHE A 187 17.10 -17.23 6.73
CA PHE A 187 17.34 -16.64 8.04
C PHE A 187 17.88 -17.74 8.94
N GLY A 188 19.07 -17.52 9.52
CA GLY A 188 19.66 -18.42 10.51
C GLY A 188 18.59 -18.90 11.50
N ASP A 189 18.57 -20.21 11.70
CA ASP A 189 17.56 -20.98 12.40
C ASP A 189 16.96 -20.26 13.63
N LYS A 190 15.78 -19.67 13.46
CA LYS A 190 14.96 -19.14 14.57
C LYS A 190 13.48 -19.43 14.37
N ARG A 191 13.14 -20.60 13.84
CA ARG A 191 11.79 -21.16 14.04
C ARG A 191 11.80 -21.98 15.33
N GLY A 192 11.74 -21.26 16.45
CA GLY A 192 11.32 -21.83 17.72
C GLY A 192 9.99 -22.56 17.50
N ARG A 193 10.02 -23.89 17.67
CA ARG A 193 8.85 -24.77 17.67
C ARG A 193 7.77 -24.16 18.55
N ARG A 194 6.61 -23.80 17.97
CA ARG A 194 5.39 -23.57 18.75
C ARG A 194 5.10 -24.87 19.52
N PRO A 195 4.99 -24.86 20.86
CA PRO A 195 4.63 -26.06 21.60
C PRO A 195 3.20 -26.46 21.21
N LYS A 196 3.03 -27.74 20.84
CA LYS A 196 1.72 -28.35 20.64
C LYS A 196 0.93 -28.24 21.95
N LYS A 197 -0.26 -27.65 21.92
CA LYS A 197 -1.23 -27.79 23.01
C LYS A 197 -1.49 -29.27 23.21
N LYS A 198 -1.22 -29.80 24.41
CA LYS A 198 -1.68 -31.12 24.83
C LYS A 198 -3.19 -31.05 25.02
N ALA A 199 -3.88 -32.05 24.48
CA ALA A 199 -5.28 -32.34 24.76
C ALA A 199 -5.44 -32.84 26.20
#